data_AF-A0A7J3A9Y1-F1
#
_entry.id   AF-A0A7J3A9Y1-F1
#
_cell.length_a   1.000
_cell.length_b   1.000
_cell.length_c   1.000
_cell.angle_alpha   90.00
_cell.angle_beta   90.00
_cell.angle_gamma   90.00
#
_symmetry.space_group_name_H-M   'P 1'
#
loop_
_entity.id
_entity.type
_entity.pdbx_description
1 polymer ?
#
loop_
_entity_poly.entity_id
_entity_poly.type
_entity_poly.pdbx_seq_one_letter_code
_entity_poly.pdbx_strand_id
1 'polypeptide(L)'
;MPTYDCNEHQFVENLRRILDSKLRVIVNRMMLLKDDGKYGLSQLPDQEFKKYEAVAYRKHQRATVYAKVPFYDELHKRLYMQDDILHAPRNPNRYHLSIPYINVEYRFTLWGETYRHEFDVLYEPQIRLDRKEIVIGKSGKTTTLLHVLNFIPPPQQMLEIHLPPSTIVFDVRRLSRA
;
A
#
# COMPACT_ATOMS: atom_id res chain seq x y z
N MET A 1 -11.14 6.50 25.34
CA MET A 1 -9.96 5.93 26.03
C MET A 1 -8.74 6.57 25.38
N PRO A 2 -7.75 7.05 26.15
CA PRO A 2 -6.51 7.58 25.58
C PRO A 2 -5.78 6.51 24.76
N THR A 3 -5.27 6.91 23.60
CA THR A 3 -4.47 6.06 22.72
C THR A 3 -3.03 6.57 22.73
N TYR A 4 -2.08 5.67 22.94
CA TYR A 4 -0.66 5.92 22.92
C TYR A 4 -0.04 5.30 21.66
N ASP A 5 0.32 6.16 20.70
CA ASP A 5 0.94 5.75 19.44
C ASP A 5 2.43 5.44 19.65
N CYS A 6 2.80 4.21 19.33
CA CYS A 6 4.12 3.63 19.53
C CYS A 6 4.82 3.41 18.18
N ASN A 7 6.14 3.58 18.15
CA ASN A 7 6.94 2.86 17.17
C ASN A 7 7.03 1.36 17.53
N GLU A 8 7.54 0.54 16.62
CA GLU A 8 7.61 -0.92 16.79
C GLU A 8 8.34 -1.31 18.09
N HIS A 9 9.52 -0.72 18.32
CA HIS A 9 10.33 -1.01 19.51
C HIS A 9 9.61 -0.67 20.81
N GLN A 10 8.99 0.51 20.90
CA GLN A 10 8.20 0.93 22.06
C GLN A 10 7.02 -0.02 22.30
N PHE A 11 6.34 -0.43 21.24
CA PHE A 11 5.20 -1.34 21.33
C PHE A 11 5.62 -2.71 21.89
N VAL A 12 6.69 -3.30 21.32
CA VAL A 12 7.23 -4.59 21.73
C VAL A 12 7.75 -4.54 23.17
N GLU A 13 8.45 -3.49 23.55
CA GLU A 13 9.02 -3.35 24.89
C GLU A 13 7.93 -3.14 25.96
N ASN A 14 6.90 -2.34 25.67
CA ASN A 14 5.76 -2.19 26.57
C ASN A 14 5.05 -3.53 26.78
N LEU A 15 4.83 -4.29 25.70
CA LEU A 15 4.24 -5.63 25.78
C LEU A 15 5.10 -6.59 26.60
N ARG A 16 6.42 -6.57 26.41
CA ARG A 16 7.38 -7.39 27.18
C ARG A 16 7.25 -7.14 28.69
N ARG A 17 7.27 -5.87 29.12
CA ARG A 17 7.13 -5.48 30.53
C ARG A 17 5.83 -5.97 31.17
N ILE A 18 4.75 -5.98 30.38
CA ILE A 18 3.45 -6.46 30.85
C ILE A 18 3.45 -7.98 31.01
N LEU A 19 4.06 -8.70 30.07
CA LEU A 19 4.20 -10.15 30.14
C LEU A 19 5.10 -10.58 31.30
N ASP A 20 6.18 -9.83 31.58
CA ASP A 20 7.03 -10.05 32.75
C ASP A 20 6.27 -9.86 34.07
N SER A 21 5.23 -9.02 34.05
CA SER A 21 4.30 -8.83 35.18
C SER A 21 3.26 -9.95 35.33
N LYS A 22 3.37 -11.03 34.53
CA LYS A 22 2.46 -12.21 34.51
C LYS A 22 1.01 -11.90 34.14
N LEU A 23 0.76 -10.74 33.54
CA LEU A 23 -0.56 -10.39 33.02
C LEU A 23 -0.75 -11.03 31.65
N ARG A 24 -1.96 -11.54 31.40
CA ARG A 24 -2.36 -12.01 30.07
C ARG A 24 -2.89 -10.84 29.27
N VAL A 25 -2.27 -10.56 28.12
CA VAL A 25 -2.71 -9.52 27.19
C VAL A 25 -2.98 -10.15 25.83
N ILE A 26 -4.08 -9.73 25.23
CA ILE A 26 -4.43 -10.06 23.85
C ILE A 26 -4.03 -8.87 23.00
N VAL A 27 -3.18 -9.12 22.00
CA VAL A 27 -2.83 -8.14 20.99
C VAL A 27 -3.76 -8.35 19.80
N ASN A 28 -4.53 -7.33 19.47
CA ASN A 28 -5.37 -7.34 18.29
C ASN A 28 -4.54 -6.87 17.09
N ARG A 29 -4.52 -7.66 16.03
CA ARG A 29 -3.97 -7.28 14.73
C ARG A 29 -5.12 -7.03 13.76
N MET A 30 -5.06 -5.90 13.06
CA MET A 30 -6.01 -5.54 12.02
C MET A 30 -5.24 -5.22 10.74
N MET A 31 -5.67 -5.80 9.63
CA MET A 31 -5.07 -5.59 8.31
C MET A 31 -6.13 -5.07 7.36
N LEU A 32 -5.85 -3.93 6.72
CA LEU A 32 -6.78 -3.27 5.80
C LEU A 32 -6.08 -2.98 4.48
N LEU A 33 -6.67 -3.47 3.38
CA LEU A 33 -6.28 -3.04 2.04
C LEU A 33 -6.71 -1.58 1.84
N LYS A 34 -5.79 -0.77 1.33
CA LYS A 34 -5.97 0.66 1.09
C LYS A 34 -5.47 1.04 -0.28
N ASP A 35 -6.19 1.99 -0.87
CA ASP A 35 -5.92 2.58 -2.17
C ASP A 35 -6.55 3.99 -2.21
N ASP A 36 -6.09 4.85 -1.30
CA ASP A 36 -6.64 6.19 -1.06
C ASP A 36 -5.74 7.30 -1.61
N GLY A 37 -4.74 6.94 -2.43
CA GLY A 37 -3.77 7.88 -2.98
C GLY A 37 -2.75 8.41 -1.97
N LYS A 38 -2.66 7.83 -0.76
CA LYS A 38 -1.59 8.16 0.21
C LYS A 38 -0.20 7.97 -0.39
N TYR A 39 -0.03 6.91 -1.18
CA TYR A 39 1.20 6.60 -1.89
C TYR A 39 1.03 6.77 -3.38
N GLY A 40 1.93 7.55 -3.98
CA GLY A 40 1.93 7.81 -5.41
C GLY A 40 3.32 7.91 -5.99
N LEU A 41 3.41 7.73 -7.30
CA LEU A 41 4.69 7.60 -8.00
C LEU A 41 5.63 8.79 -7.82
N SER A 42 5.16 10.01 -7.54
CA SER A 42 6.07 11.16 -7.32
C SER A 42 6.77 11.15 -5.96
N GLN A 43 6.21 10.43 -4.99
CA GLN A 43 6.67 10.44 -3.59
C GLN A 43 7.68 9.33 -3.31
N LEU A 44 7.75 8.30 -4.18
CA LEU A 44 8.69 7.20 -4.02
C LEU A 44 10.15 7.67 -4.04
N PRO A 45 11.04 7.06 -3.24
CA PRO A 45 12.48 7.17 -3.44
C PRO A 45 12.90 6.77 -4.86
N ASP A 46 14.01 7.31 -5.37
CA ASP A 46 14.47 7.04 -6.74
C ASP A 46 14.75 5.55 -6.99
N GLN A 47 15.25 4.84 -5.97
CA GLN A 47 15.48 3.39 -6.03
C GLN A 47 14.18 2.60 -6.25
N GLU A 48 13.11 2.97 -5.54
CA GLU A 48 11.79 2.34 -5.69
C GLU A 48 11.11 2.74 -7.00
N PHE A 49 11.30 3.99 -7.44
CA PHE A 49 10.73 4.47 -8.69
C PHE A 49 11.29 3.74 -9.91
N LYS A 50 12.53 3.26 -9.87
CA LYS A 50 13.17 2.52 -10.96
C LYS A 50 12.34 1.31 -11.43
N LYS A 51 11.56 0.70 -10.53
CA LYS A 51 10.64 -0.40 -10.84
C LYS A 51 9.55 0.00 -11.86
N TYR A 52 9.26 1.28 -12.00
CA TYR A 52 8.24 1.83 -12.89
C TYR A 52 8.81 2.43 -14.19
N GLU A 53 10.14 2.44 -14.37
CA GLU A 53 10.83 3.16 -15.47
C GLU A 53 10.43 2.69 -16.89
N ALA A 54 9.90 1.47 -17.01
CA ALA A 54 9.36 0.95 -18.26
C ALA A 54 8.11 1.71 -18.73
N VAL A 55 7.27 2.20 -17.80
CA VAL A 55 5.98 2.82 -18.11
C VAL A 55 5.87 4.27 -17.66
N ALA A 56 6.74 4.73 -16.76
CA ALA A 56 6.67 6.06 -16.16
C ALA A 56 8.02 6.77 -16.18
N TYR A 57 7.98 8.10 -16.23
CA TYR A 57 9.17 8.95 -16.08
C TYR A 57 8.87 10.18 -15.22
N ARG A 58 9.91 10.71 -14.57
CA ARG A 58 9.88 11.95 -13.78
C ARG A 58 10.62 13.04 -14.53
N LYS A 59 10.03 14.24 -14.65
CA LYS A 59 10.74 15.38 -15.24
C LYS A 59 11.83 15.96 -14.33
N HIS A 60 11.71 15.80 -13.00
CA HIS A 60 12.72 16.18 -11.99
C HIS A 60 12.55 15.33 -10.70
N GLN A 61 13.48 15.40 -9.75
CA GLN A 61 13.32 14.74 -8.43
C GLN A 61 12.05 15.24 -7.73
N ARG A 62 11.11 14.32 -7.42
CA ARG A 62 9.80 14.57 -6.79
C ARG A 62 8.82 15.47 -7.59
N ALA A 63 9.00 15.60 -8.90
CA ALA A 63 8.08 16.32 -9.78
C ALA A 63 6.90 15.45 -10.24
N THR A 64 6.02 16.05 -11.07
CA THR A 64 4.96 15.34 -11.77
C THR A 64 5.51 14.13 -12.53
N VAL A 65 4.84 13.00 -12.40
CA VAL A 65 5.12 11.75 -13.08
C VAL A 65 4.22 11.64 -14.29
N TYR A 66 4.80 11.23 -15.40
CA TYR A 66 4.13 11.07 -16.68
C TYR A 66 4.26 9.64 -17.19
N ALA A 67 3.31 9.22 -18.00
CA ALA A 67 3.37 7.98 -18.73
C ALA A 67 4.42 8.10 -19.84
N LYS A 68 5.39 7.17 -19.84
CA LYS A 68 6.47 7.10 -20.84
C LYS A 68 5.99 6.49 -22.15
N VAL A 69 5.12 5.50 -22.04
CA VAL A 69 4.51 4.75 -23.14
C VAL A 69 3.05 4.49 -22.81
N PRO A 70 2.19 4.18 -23.78
CA PRO A 70 0.85 3.71 -23.47
C PRO A 70 0.90 2.41 -22.65
N PHE A 71 0.17 2.37 -21.54
CA PHE A 71 0.11 1.19 -20.68
C PHE A 71 -1.25 1.07 -20.00
N TYR A 72 -1.61 -0.17 -19.68
CA TYR A 72 -2.86 -0.49 -18.99
C TYR A 72 -2.59 -0.84 -17.53
N ASP A 73 -3.32 -0.20 -16.65
CA ASP A 73 -3.33 -0.45 -15.22
C ASP A 73 -4.42 -1.48 -14.90
N GLU A 74 -3.97 -2.67 -14.52
CA GLU A 74 -4.83 -3.82 -14.27
C GLU A 74 -5.65 -3.68 -13.00
N LEU A 75 -5.17 -2.93 -12.00
CA LEU A 75 -5.90 -2.71 -10.75
C LEU A 75 -7.07 -1.76 -10.99
N HIS A 76 -6.80 -0.57 -11.55
CA HIS A 76 -7.82 0.45 -11.73
C HIS A 76 -8.62 0.31 -13.03
N LYS A 77 -8.27 -0.65 -13.88
CA LYS A 77 -8.85 -0.88 -15.21
C LYS A 77 -8.76 0.35 -16.12
N ARG A 78 -7.63 1.06 -16.07
CA ARG A 78 -7.41 2.33 -16.80
C ARG A 78 -6.32 2.17 -17.84
N LEU A 79 -6.53 2.79 -19.00
CA LEU A 79 -5.52 2.94 -20.03
C LEU A 79 -4.92 4.35 -19.91
N TYR A 80 -3.61 4.43 -19.76
CA TYR A 80 -2.86 5.67 -19.82
C TYR A 80 -2.18 5.77 -21.17
N MET A 81 -2.32 6.92 -21.82
CA MET A 81 -1.63 7.25 -23.06
C MET A 81 -0.27 7.87 -22.74
N GLN A 82 0.61 7.90 -23.75
CA GLN A 82 1.90 8.56 -23.61
C GLN A 82 1.72 10.03 -23.20
N ASP A 83 2.58 10.49 -22.29
CA ASP A 83 2.57 11.82 -21.68
C ASP A 83 1.33 12.17 -20.84
N ASP A 84 0.44 11.21 -20.59
CA ASP A 84 -0.59 11.36 -19.57
C ASP A 84 0.05 11.59 -18.20
N ILE A 85 -0.57 12.45 -17.40
CA ILE A 85 -0.15 12.70 -16.02
C ILE A 85 -0.57 11.49 -15.18
N LEU A 86 0.42 10.80 -14.61
CA LEU A 86 0.21 9.66 -13.72
C LEU A 86 0.18 10.04 -12.26
N HIS A 87 0.91 11.08 -11.87
CA HIS A 87 0.86 11.58 -10.51
C HIS A 87 1.39 13.00 -10.45
N ALA A 88 0.58 13.93 -9.92
CA ALA A 88 0.97 15.32 -9.71
C ALA A 88 0.88 15.70 -8.23
N PRO A 89 2.00 15.99 -7.54
CA PRO A 89 1.99 16.26 -6.09
C PRO A 89 1.20 17.51 -5.70
N ARG A 90 0.96 18.43 -6.65
CA ARG A 90 0.25 19.70 -6.41
C ARG A 90 -1.25 19.66 -6.68
N ASN A 91 -1.80 18.58 -7.22
CA ASN A 91 -3.22 18.51 -7.55
C ASN A 91 -3.77 17.09 -7.39
N PRO A 92 -4.16 16.67 -6.17
CA PRO A 92 -4.59 15.30 -5.85
C PRO A 92 -5.87 14.85 -6.59
N ASN A 93 -6.55 15.73 -7.32
CA ASN A 93 -7.78 15.40 -8.05
C ASN A 93 -7.55 15.06 -9.54
N ARG A 94 -6.31 15.18 -10.05
CA ARG A 94 -5.98 14.89 -11.46
C ARG A 94 -5.20 13.57 -11.61
N TYR A 95 -5.95 12.49 -11.85
CA TYR A 95 -5.53 11.13 -12.29
C TYR A 95 -4.19 10.66 -11.72
N HIS A 96 -4.25 10.13 -10.49
CA HIS A 96 -3.09 9.63 -9.76
C HIS A 96 -3.12 8.11 -9.76
N LEU A 97 -2.26 7.49 -10.54
CA LEU A 97 -1.88 6.11 -10.35
C LEU A 97 -1.39 5.94 -8.90
N SER A 98 -2.26 5.40 -8.06
CA SER A 98 -2.00 5.10 -6.66
C SER A 98 -1.34 3.73 -6.54
N ILE A 99 -0.52 3.59 -5.51
CA ILE A 99 0.11 2.33 -5.15
C ILE A 99 -0.71 1.72 -4.02
N PRO A 100 -1.38 0.58 -4.23
CA PRO A 100 -2.15 -0.07 -3.18
C PRO A 100 -1.21 -0.56 -2.07
N TYR A 101 -1.73 -0.61 -0.85
CA TYR A 101 -0.96 -1.02 0.32
C TYR A 101 -1.84 -1.72 1.36
N ILE A 102 -1.20 -2.52 2.20
CA ILE A 102 -1.83 -3.10 3.39
C ILE A 102 -1.42 -2.26 4.58
N ASN A 103 -2.41 -1.66 5.22
CA ASN A 103 -2.26 -1.00 6.51
C ASN A 103 -2.38 -2.06 7.62
N VAL A 104 -1.36 -2.19 8.45
CA VAL A 104 -1.30 -3.15 9.56
C VAL A 104 -1.29 -2.39 10.88
N GLU A 105 -2.32 -2.61 11.70
CA GLU A 105 -2.45 -2.06 13.04
C GLU A 105 -2.34 -3.18 14.07
N TYR A 106 -1.40 -3.04 15.00
CA TYR A 106 -1.31 -3.82 16.23
C TYR A 106 -1.77 -2.94 17.40
N ARG A 107 -2.64 -3.48 18.25
CA ARG A 107 -3.06 -2.78 19.46
C ARG A 107 -3.37 -3.70 20.63
N PHE A 108 -3.12 -3.22 21.84
CA PHE A 108 -3.63 -3.84 23.06
C PHE A 108 -4.08 -2.76 24.03
N THR A 109 -4.98 -3.13 24.95
CA THR A 109 -5.50 -2.22 25.96
C THR A 109 -5.12 -2.74 27.34
N LEU A 110 -4.55 -1.87 28.17
CA LEU A 110 -4.25 -2.16 29.55
C LEU A 110 -4.58 -0.95 30.42
N TRP A 111 -5.25 -1.20 31.56
CA TRP A 111 -5.58 -0.18 32.58
C TRP A 111 -6.23 1.10 32.05
N GLY A 112 -7.05 0.97 30.99
CA GLY A 112 -7.79 2.10 30.41
C GLY A 112 -7.06 2.84 29.28
N GLU A 113 -5.81 2.49 28.99
CA GLU A 113 -5.02 3.03 27.89
C GLU A 113 -4.88 2.01 26.75
N THR A 114 -4.90 2.49 25.51
CA THR A 114 -4.68 1.66 24.32
C THR A 114 -3.32 1.98 23.71
N TYR A 115 -2.46 0.97 23.63
CA TYR A 115 -1.17 1.05 22.96
C TYR A 115 -1.39 0.64 21.51
N ARG A 116 -0.93 1.47 20.57
CA ARG A 116 -1.14 1.24 19.13
C ARG A 116 0.17 1.38 18.38
N HIS A 117 0.44 0.43 17.49
CA HIS A 117 1.49 0.51 16.49
C HIS A 117 0.90 0.24 15.12
N GLU A 118 1.22 1.09 14.14
CA GLU A 118 0.67 1.02 12.79
C GLU A 118 1.79 1.21 11.77
N PHE A 119 1.77 0.42 10.71
CA PHE A 119 2.68 0.55 9.57
C PHE A 119 2.00 0.12 8.27
N ASP A 120 2.56 0.57 7.16
CA ASP A 120 2.04 0.32 5.82
C ASP A 120 3.02 -0.49 5.00
N VAL A 121 2.49 -1.48 4.28
CA VAL A 121 3.28 -2.33 3.37
C VAL A 121 2.72 -2.19 1.96
N LEU A 122 3.52 -1.61 1.08
CA LEU A 122 3.13 -1.37 -0.32
C LEU A 122 3.12 -2.68 -1.12
N TYR A 123 2.26 -2.73 -2.14
CA TYR A 123 2.34 -3.79 -3.14
C TYR A 123 3.51 -3.55 -4.09
N GLU A 124 4.06 -4.63 -4.61
CA GLU A 124 5.18 -4.60 -5.54
C GLU A 124 4.66 -4.46 -6.98
N PRO A 125 5.15 -3.48 -7.78
CA PRO A 125 4.72 -3.34 -9.16
C PRO A 125 5.28 -4.46 -10.04
N GLN A 126 4.44 -4.98 -10.92
CA GLN A 126 4.83 -5.92 -11.97
C GLN A 126 4.40 -5.36 -13.33
N ILE A 127 5.37 -5.10 -14.19
CA ILE A 127 5.13 -4.61 -15.54
C ILE A 127 5.45 -5.74 -16.52
N ARG A 128 4.47 -6.11 -17.34
CA ARG A 128 4.61 -7.15 -18.37
C ARG A 128 4.03 -6.67 -19.70
N LEU A 129 4.48 -7.23 -20.81
CA LEU A 129 3.82 -7.05 -22.10
C LEU A 129 2.67 -8.04 -22.22
N ASP A 130 1.48 -7.55 -22.54
CA ASP A 130 0.30 -8.39 -22.71
C ASP A 130 -0.61 -7.84 -23.82
N ARG A 131 -1.41 -8.70 -24.43
CA ARG A 131 -2.40 -8.32 -25.44
C ARG A 131 -3.70 -7.96 -24.74
N LYS A 132 -4.07 -6.68 -24.77
CA LYS A 132 -5.34 -6.20 -24.21
C LYS A 132 -6.25 -5.70 -25.33
N GLU A 133 -7.54 -6.00 -25.20
CA GLU A 133 -8.58 -5.33 -25.99
C GLU A 133 -8.74 -3.91 -25.46
N ILE A 134 -8.39 -2.94 -26.30
CA ILE A 134 -8.57 -1.51 -26.00
C ILE A 134 -9.63 -0.93 -26.94
N VAL A 135 -10.45 -0.03 -26.39
CA VAL A 135 -11.42 0.74 -27.17
C VAL A 135 -10.78 2.06 -27.54
N ILE A 136 -10.54 2.29 -28.83
CA ILE A 136 -10.00 3.55 -29.34
C ILE A 136 -11.12 4.30 -30.06
N GLY A 137 -11.73 5.28 -29.38
CA GLY A 137 -12.79 6.10 -29.95
C GLY A 137 -14.15 5.40 -30.08
N LYS A 138 -14.93 5.74 -31.13
CA LYS A 138 -16.27 5.20 -31.40
C LYS A 138 -16.27 3.90 -32.21
N SER A 139 -15.11 3.41 -32.65
CA SER A 139 -14.97 2.22 -33.49
C SER A 139 -14.29 1.10 -32.72
N GLY A 140 -14.87 -0.10 -32.82
CA GLY A 140 -14.27 -1.44 -32.65
C GLY A 140 -13.21 -1.66 -31.56
N LYS A 141 -13.42 -2.67 -30.71
CA LYS A 141 -12.36 -3.19 -29.84
C LYS A 141 -11.17 -3.65 -30.70
N THR A 142 -9.98 -3.15 -30.40
CA THR A 142 -8.74 -3.55 -31.09
C THR A 142 -7.81 -4.21 -30.09
N THR A 143 -7.35 -5.42 -30.39
CA THR A 143 -6.38 -6.15 -29.55
C THR A 143 -4.98 -5.62 -29.83
N THR A 144 -4.36 -5.00 -28.84
CA THR A 144 -3.04 -4.37 -28.96
C THR A 144 -2.08 -4.94 -27.92
N LEU A 145 -0.84 -5.18 -28.32
CA LEU A 145 0.24 -5.54 -27.40
C LEU A 145 0.73 -4.26 -26.70
N LEU A 146 0.63 -4.22 -25.37
CA LEU A 146 0.98 -3.05 -24.58
C LEU A 146 1.50 -3.44 -23.20
N HIS A 147 2.14 -2.49 -22.52
CA HIS A 147 2.60 -2.71 -21.14
C HIS A 147 1.39 -2.78 -20.21
N VAL A 148 1.35 -3.79 -19.35
CA VAL A 148 0.33 -3.95 -18.31
C VAL A 148 1.02 -3.86 -16.96
N LEU A 149 0.59 -2.86 -16.18
CA LEU A 149 0.98 -2.68 -14.79
C LEU A 149 0.00 -3.46 -13.91
N ASN A 150 0.55 -4.34 -13.09
CA ASN A 150 -0.14 -5.05 -12.03
C ASN A 150 0.56 -4.81 -10.68
N PHE A 151 -0.11 -5.10 -9.58
CA PHE A 151 0.42 -4.98 -8.23
C PHE A 151 0.38 -6.34 -7.54
N ILE A 152 1.55 -6.85 -7.15
CA ILE A 152 1.72 -8.11 -6.44
C ILE A 152 1.56 -7.85 -4.94
N PRO A 153 0.69 -8.59 -4.22
CA PRO A 153 0.54 -8.43 -2.79
C PRO A 153 1.84 -8.76 -2.04
N PRO A 154 2.15 -8.03 -0.96
CA PRO A 154 3.34 -8.30 -0.17
C PRO A 154 3.27 -9.67 0.51
N PRO A 155 4.40 -10.33 0.75
CA PRO A 155 4.45 -11.61 1.45
C PRO A 155 4.04 -11.44 2.92
N GLN A 156 3.48 -12.51 3.52
CA GLN A 156 2.94 -12.44 4.89
C GLN A 156 3.96 -12.02 5.94
N GLN A 157 5.24 -12.38 5.78
CA GLN A 157 6.30 -12.02 6.72
C GLN A 157 6.48 -10.50 6.85
N MET A 158 6.17 -9.73 5.80
CA MET A 158 6.25 -8.27 5.86
C MET A 158 5.08 -7.64 6.64
N LEU A 159 4.01 -8.40 6.90
CA LEU A 159 2.82 -7.94 7.63
C LEU A 159 2.93 -8.23 9.14
N GLU A 160 4.08 -8.74 9.59
CA GLU A 160 4.29 -9.23 10.94
C GLU A 160 5.44 -8.48 11.63
N ILE A 161 5.24 -8.16 12.91
CA ILE A 161 6.29 -7.66 13.79
C ILE A 161 6.73 -8.77 14.74
N HIS A 162 7.98 -8.70 15.20
CA HIS A 162 8.53 -9.69 16.14
C HIS A 162 7.98 -9.46 17.55
N LEU A 163 6.98 -10.26 17.93
CA LEU A 163 6.36 -10.20 19.25
C LEU A 163 7.00 -11.20 20.24
N PRO A 164 6.95 -10.92 21.55
CA PRO A 164 7.39 -11.87 22.57
C PRO A 164 6.66 -13.23 22.46
N PRO A 165 7.33 -14.38 22.69
CA PRO A 165 6.79 -15.72 22.40
C PRO A 165 5.48 -16.11 23.11
N SER A 166 5.14 -15.44 24.22
CA SER A 166 3.91 -15.69 24.98
C SER A 166 2.74 -14.78 24.58
N THR A 167 2.92 -13.96 23.54
CA THR A 167 1.89 -13.05 23.06
C THR A 167 0.79 -13.79 22.31
N ILE A 168 -0.47 -13.57 22.70
CA ILE A 168 -1.62 -14.05 21.96
C ILE A 168 -2.03 -12.95 20.98
N VAL A 169 -1.89 -13.23 19.68
CA VAL A 169 -2.33 -12.33 18.61
C VAL A 169 -3.70 -12.76 18.11
N PHE A 170 -4.65 -11.83 18.05
CA PHE A 170 -5.99 -12.05 17.53
C PHE A 170 -6.18 -11.24 16.25
N ASP A 171 -6.43 -11.94 15.14
CA ASP A 171 -6.72 -11.30 13.86
C ASP A 171 -8.16 -10.81 13.81
N VAL A 172 -8.32 -9.50 13.96
CA VAL A 172 -9.61 -8.84 13.88
C VAL A 172 -9.96 -8.65 12.42
N ARG A 173 -10.79 -9.55 11.88
CA ARG A 173 -11.52 -9.27 10.64
C ARG A 173 -12.50 -8.14 10.95
N ARG A 174 -12.57 -7.10 10.12
CA ARG A 174 -13.72 -6.20 10.15
C ARG A 174 -14.96 -7.08 9.98
N LEU A 175 -15.76 -7.18 11.04
CA LEU A 175 -17.18 -7.48 10.89
C LEU A 175 -17.76 -6.26 10.16
N SER A 176 -17.63 -6.24 8.83
CA SER A 176 -18.50 -5.42 8.01
C SER A 176 -19.92 -5.85 8.34
N ARG A 177 -20.65 -5.05 9.11
CA ARG A 177 -22.10 -5.18 9.16
C ARG A 177 -22.58 -5.05 7.71
N ALA A 178 -23.28 -6.10 7.27
CA ALA A 178 -23.99 -6.14 6.00
C ALA A 178 -24.96 -4.96 5.87
#